data_AF-A0A931T978-F1
#
_entry.id   AF-A0A931T978-F1
#
_cell.length_a   1.000
_cell.length_b   1.000
_cell.length_c   1.000
_cell.angle_alpha   90.00
_cell.angle_beta   90.00
_cell.angle_gamma   90.00
#
_symmetry.space_group_name_H-M   'P 1'
#
loop_
_entity.id
_entity.type
_entity.pdbx_description
1 polymer ?
#
loop_
_entity_poly.entity_id
_entity_poly.type
_entity_poly.pdbx_seq_one_letter_code
_entity_poly.pdbx_strand_id
1 'polypeptide(L)'
;MRHDEEGRLAEVGARTRTIPPALRRALHHRDRGCRFPGCGLRFGEGHHVRHWADGGPTLLSNLALLCRRHHRAVHEEGYRVERQPDGALQFRRPDGRLLPDVPPPVPVPADPVESLRAAHVAHGLRLDARIAWPRWLGERLDVGWAIDVLHPLATGPSLIRE
;
A
#
# COMPACT_ATOMS: atom_id res chain seq x y z
N MET A 1 9.45 14.57 -30.18
CA MET A 1 10.58 13.88 -29.53
C MET A 1 11.72 14.86 -29.49
N ARG A 2 12.44 14.95 -28.37
CA ARG A 2 13.64 15.78 -28.22
C ARG A 2 14.85 14.85 -28.21
N HIS A 3 15.89 15.22 -28.92
CA HIS A 3 17.17 14.51 -28.93
C HIS A 3 18.23 15.36 -28.20
N ASP A 4 19.26 14.72 -27.66
CA ASP A 4 20.44 15.41 -27.10
C ASP A 4 21.43 15.79 -28.21
N GLU A 5 22.55 16.41 -27.84
CA GLU A 5 23.58 16.88 -28.76
C GLU A 5 24.24 15.73 -29.54
N GLU A 6 24.22 14.51 -28.99
CA GLU A 6 24.70 13.30 -29.64
C GLU A 6 23.62 12.56 -30.44
N GLY A 7 22.42 13.14 -30.59
CA GLY A 7 21.31 12.58 -31.35
C GLY A 7 20.54 11.46 -30.64
N ARG A 8 20.85 11.15 -29.38
CA ARG A 8 20.11 10.17 -28.57
C ARG A 8 18.78 10.76 -28.14
N LEU A 9 17.77 9.91 -28.00
CA LEU A 9 16.43 10.33 -27.60
C LEU A 9 16.42 10.81 -26.15
N ALA A 10 16.35 12.13 -25.93
CA ALA A 10 16.32 12.74 -24.62
C ALA A 10 14.91 12.77 -24.01
N GLU A 11 13.87 13.01 -24.83
CA GLU A 11 12.51 13.18 -24.31
C GLU A 11 11.41 12.83 -25.32
N VAL A 12 10.31 12.27 -24.81
CA VAL A 12 9.10 11.97 -25.59
C VAL A 12 7.92 12.66 -24.93
N GLY A 13 7.11 13.36 -25.74
CA GLY A 13 5.90 14.02 -25.27
C GLY A 13 4.90 14.34 -26.36
N ALA A 14 3.81 14.95 -25.96
CA ALA A 14 2.68 15.36 -26.80
C ALA A 14 2.12 16.70 -26.35
N ARG A 15 1.45 17.42 -27.26
CA ARG A 15 0.74 18.68 -26.96
C ARG A 15 -0.71 18.47 -26.51
N THR A 16 -1.09 17.23 -26.24
CA THR A 16 -2.46 16.84 -25.88
C THR A 16 -2.57 16.56 -24.39
N ARG A 17 -3.77 16.77 -23.82
CA ARG A 17 -4.05 16.34 -22.44
C ARG A 17 -4.03 14.83 -22.29
N THR A 18 -4.72 14.16 -23.19
CA THR A 18 -4.78 12.70 -23.24
C THR A 18 -3.42 12.16 -23.64
N ILE A 19 -2.90 11.23 -22.85
CA ILE A 19 -1.61 10.56 -23.08
C ILE A 19 -1.74 9.67 -24.32
N PRO A 20 -0.99 9.94 -25.41
CA PRO A 20 -1.11 9.14 -26.64
C PRO A 20 -0.64 7.70 -26.45
N PRO A 21 -1.12 6.74 -27.27
CA PRO A 21 -0.78 5.32 -27.13
C PRO A 21 0.72 5.03 -27.10
N ALA A 22 1.53 5.71 -27.92
CA ALA A 22 2.98 5.52 -27.95
C ALA A 22 3.64 5.93 -26.61
N LEU A 23 3.23 7.06 -26.05
CA LEU A 23 3.72 7.54 -24.76
C LEU A 23 3.24 6.63 -23.61
N ARG A 24 2.00 6.14 -23.70
CA ARG A 24 1.46 5.16 -22.76
C ARG A 24 2.25 3.86 -22.75
N ARG A 25 2.67 3.36 -23.93
CA ARG A 25 3.54 2.17 -24.03
C ARG A 25 4.91 2.41 -23.38
N ALA A 26 5.54 3.55 -23.66
CA ALA A 26 6.81 3.93 -23.04
C ALA A 26 6.68 4.02 -21.50
N LEU A 27 5.57 4.58 -21.02
CA LEU A 27 5.27 4.68 -19.60
C LEU A 27 5.14 3.30 -18.94
N HIS A 28 4.37 2.38 -19.55
CA HIS A 28 4.25 1.01 -19.04
C HIS A 28 5.59 0.27 -19.00
N HIS A 29 6.44 0.45 -20.01
CA HIS A 29 7.77 -0.16 -20.05
C HIS A 29 8.69 0.35 -18.94
N ARG A 30 8.73 1.68 -18.74
CA ARG A 30 9.56 2.31 -17.70
C ARG A 30 9.06 1.98 -16.30
N ASP A 31 7.75 2.06 -16.07
CA ASP A 31 7.20 2.03 -14.72
C ASP A 31 6.89 0.61 -14.23
N ARG A 32 6.65 -0.34 -15.14
CA ARG A 32 6.37 -1.76 -14.87
C ARG A 32 5.18 -2.05 -13.92
N GLY A 33 4.38 -1.04 -13.61
CA GLY A 33 3.25 -1.11 -12.69
C GLY A 33 2.99 0.22 -12.02
N CYS A 34 2.06 0.24 -11.06
CA CYS A 34 1.81 1.40 -10.23
C CYS A 34 3.07 1.77 -9.45
N ARG A 35 3.51 3.02 -9.56
CA ARG A 35 4.72 3.53 -8.89
C ARG A 35 4.52 3.98 -7.44
N PHE A 36 3.29 3.90 -6.93
CA PHE A 36 3.02 4.24 -5.54
C PHE A 36 3.70 3.22 -4.60
N PRO A 37 4.39 3.65 -3.52
CA PRO A 37 5.11 2.75 -2.63
C PRO A 37 4.20 1.64 -2.09
N GLY A 38 4.63 0.39 -2.25
CA GLY A 38 3.94 -0.79 -1.74
C GLY A 38 2.95 -1.40 -2.74
N CYS A 39 2.70 -0.75 -3.87
CA CYS A 39 1.72 -1.23 -4.83
C CYS A 39 2.33 -2.24 -5.81
N GLY A 40 1.82 -3.48 -5.80
CA GLY A 40 2.18 -4.52 -6.77
C GLY A 40 1.30 -4.56 -8.04
N LEU A 41 0.35 -3.63 -8.22
CA LEU A 41 -0.58 -3.67 -9.35
C LEU A 41 0.13 -3.32 -10.66
N ARG A 42 -0.01 -4.19 -11.66
CA ARG A 42 0.66 -4.08 -12.97
C ARG A 42 -0.01 -3.11 -13.93
N PHE A 43 -1.27 -2.76 -13.67
CA PHE A 43 -2.10 -1.93 -14.53
C PHE A 43 -2.38 -0.57 -13.89
N GLY A 44 -2.45 0.46 -14.73
CA GLY A 44 -2.67 1.82 -14.28
C GLY A 44 -2.88 2.79 -15.42
N GLU A 45 -3.13 4.03 -15.03
CA GLU A 45 -3.32 5.20 -15.86
C GLU A 45 -2.10 6.11 -15.69
N GLY A 46 -1.77 6.85 -16.74
CA GLY A 46 -0.68 7.82 -16.64
C GLY A 46 -1.18 9.08 -15.94
N HIS A 47 -0.47 9.45 -14.88
CA HIS A 47 -0.70 10.62 -14.05
C HIS A 47 0.34 11.69 -14.36
N HIS A 48 -0.09 12.94 -14.52
CA HIS A 48 0.80 14.09 -14.65
C HIS A 48 1.25 14.55 -13.26
N VAL A 49 2.55 14.41 -12.95
CA VAL A 49 3.16 14.78 -11.66
C VAL A 49 2.97 16.27 -11.39
N ARG A 50 3.35 17.13 -12.35
CA ARG A 50 2.78 18.48 -12.44
C ARG A 50 1.50 18.36 -13.24
N HIS A 51 0.35 18.64 -12.63
CA HIS A 51 -0.93 18.56 -13.29
C HIS A 51 -0.96 19.39 -14.57
N TRP A 52 -1.62 18.88 -15.60
CA TRP A 52 -1.77 19.62 -16.83
C TRP A 52 -2.69 20.85 -16.67
N ALA A 53 -3.69 20.82 -15.78
CA ALA A 53 -4.43 22.05 -15.45
C ALA A 53 -3.50 23.20 -14.98
N ASP A 54 -2.37 22.86 -14.37
CA ASP A 54 -1.36 23.81 -13.87
C ASP A 54 -0.20 24.04 -14.86
N GLY A 55 -0.42 23.75 -16.15
CA GLY A 55 0.59 23.91 -17.20
C GLY A 55 1.60 22.76 -17.30
N GLY A 56 1.35 21.64 -16.63
CA GLY A 56 2.19 20.45 -16.70
C GLY A 56 2.19 19.81 -18.09
N PRO A 57 3.36 19.64 -18.74
CA PRO A 57 3.41 19.11 -20.09
C PRO A 57 3.16 17.60 -20.11
N THR A 58 2.61 17.10 -21.21
CA THR A 58 2.51 15.64 -21.43
C THR A 58 3.84 15.11 -21.94
N LEU A 59 4.80 14.96 -21.02
CA LEU A 59 6.14 14.40 -21.25
C LEU A 59 6.32 13.13 -20.45
N LEU A 60 7.10 12.17 -20.95
CA LEU A 60 7.38 10.93 -20.22
C LEU A 60 7.96 11.24 -18.82
N SER A 61 8.85 12.24 -18.73
CA SER A 61 9.44 12.76 -17.49
C SER A 61 8.40 13.30 -16.50
N ASN A 62 7.35 13.98 -16.98
CA ASN A 62 6.26 14.49 -16.14
C ASN A 62 5.16 13.46 -15.85
N LEU A 63 5.26 12.24 -16.38
CA LEU A 63 4.26 11.20 -16.18
C LEU A 63 4.71 10.15 -15.16
N ALA A 64 3.76 9.56 -14.45
CA ALA A 64 3.93 8.37 -13.61
C ALA A 64 2.74 7.42 -13.80
N LEU A 65 2.98 6.11 -13.85
CA LEU A 65 1.91 5.13 -13.91
C LEU A 65 1.32 4.88 -12.52
N LEU A 66 0.02 5.08 -12.34
CA LEU A 66 -0.70 4.84 -11.08
C LEU A 66 -1.95 4.00 -11.31
N CYS A 67 -2.25 3.06 -10.41
CA CYS A 67 -3.52 2.34 -10.45
C CYS A 67 -4.68 3.28 -10.09
N ARG A 68 -5.94 2.93 -10.41
CA ARG A 68 -7.10 3.79 -10.15
C ARG A 68 -7.17 4.31 -8.69
N ARG A 69 -6.91 3.45 -7.72
CA ARG A 69 -6.87 3.81 -6.28
C ARG A 69 -5.82 4.89 -6.00
N HIS A 70 -4.58 4.66 -6.39
CA HIS A 70 -3.50 5.61 -6.09
C HIS A 70 -3.55 6.85 -6.97
N HIS A 71 -4.12 6.76 -8.17
CA HIS A 71 -4.42 7.90 -9.01
C HIS A 71 -5.42 8.83 -8.32
N ARG A 72 -6.49 8.28 -7.74
CA ARG A 72 -7.42 9.03 -6.90
C ARG A 72 -6.74 9.61 -5.66
N ALA A 73 -5.91 8.82 -4.98
CA ALA A 73 -5.23 9.27 -3.77
C ALA A 73 -4.39 10.54 -4.00
N VAL A 74 -3.65 10.61 -5.11
CA VAL A 74 -2.85 11.79 -5.46
C VAL A 74 -3.68 12.94 -6.03
N HIS A 75 -4.82 12.67 -6.66
CA HIS A 75 -5.68 13.71 -7.22
C HIS A 75 -6.63 14.36 -6.21
N GLU A 76 -7.16 13.58 -5.27
CA GLU A 76 -8.32 13.97 -4.46
C GLU A 76 -8.07 13.86 -2.95
N GLU A 77 -7.20 12.94 -2.52
CA GLU A 77 -7.06 12.59 -1.09
C GLU A 77 -5.86 13.28 -0.42
N GLY A 78 -5.21 14.23 -1.11
CA GLY A 78 -4.13 15.06 -0.57
C GLY A 78 -2.73 14.42 -0.57
N TYR A 79 -2.57 13.23 -1.16
CA TYR A 79 -1.23 12.69 -1.38
C TYR A 79 -0.50 13.51 -2.44
N ARG A 80 0.79 13.75 -2.24
CA ARG A 80 1.63 14.47 -3.20
C ARG A 80 2.63 13.53 -3.83
N VAL A 81 2.93 13.75 -5.11
CA VAL A 81 3.97 13.05 -5.85
C VAL A 81 4.92 14.08 -6.45
N GLU A 82 6.22 13.84 -6.29
CA GLU A 82 7.28 14.69 -6.82
C GLU A 82 8.31 13.81 -7.52
N ARG A 83 8.83 14.27 -8.67
CA ARG A 83 9.97 13.62 -9.33
C ARG A 83 11.25 14.31 -8.90
N GLN A 84 12.19 13.52 -8.40
CA GLN A 84 13.49 13.96 -7.92
C GLN A 84 14.49 14.12 -9.09
N PRO A 85 15.61 14.84 -8.89
CA PRO A 85 16.63 15.05 -9.93
C PRO A 85 17.24 13.77 -10.51
N ASP A 86 17.32 12.72 -9.69
CA ASP A 86 17.77 11.37 -10.10
C ASP A 86 16.69 10.58 -10.87
N GLY A 87 15.49 11.15 -11.04
CA GLY A 87 14.34 10.54 -11.68
C GLY A 87 13.49 9.66 -10.76
N ALA A 88 13.83 9.50 -9.47
CA ALA A 88 12.99 8.79 -8.52
C ALA A 88 11.68 9.53 -8.25
N LEU A 89 10.64 8.81 -7.88
CA LEU A 89 9.37 9.41 -7.43
C LEU A 89 9.34 9.38 -5.90
N GLN A 90 9.11 10.53 -5.28
CA GLN A 90 8.81 10.64 -3.86
C GLN A 90 7.32 10.89 -3.68
N PHE A 91 6.73 10.18 -2.74
CA PHE A 91 5.34 10.36 -2.36
C PHE A 91 5.26 10.89 -0.94
N ARG A 92 4.36 11.85 -0.71
CA ARG A 92 4.07 12.37 0.63
C ARG A 92 2.61 12.10 0.97
N ARG A 93 2.37 11.77 2.23
CA ARG A 93 1.04 11.65 2.81
C ARG A 93 0.37 13.03 2.90
N PRO A 94 -0.96 13.09 3.14
CA PRO A 94 -1.66 14.35 3.32
C PRO A 94 -1.11 15.20 4.48
N ASP A 95 -0.57 14.55 5.52
CA ASP A 95 0.12 15.18 6.65
C ASP A 95 1.53 15.71 6.34
N GLY A 96 2.00 15.57 5.08
CA GLY A 96 3.31 16.02 4.61
C GLY A 96 4.47 15.03 4.84
N ARG A 97 4.25 13.95 5.60
CA ARG A 97 5.29 12.94 5.86
C ARG A 97 5.63 12.17 4.59
N LEU A 98 6.91 11.89 4.41
CA LEU A 98 7.40 11.08 3.29
C LEU A 98 6.91 9.64 3.45
N LEU A 99 6.38 9.05 2.38
CA LEU A 99 6.17 7.61 2.30
C LEU A 99 7.53 6.96 2.04
N PRO A 100 8.01 6.08 2.95
CA PRO A 100 9.24 5.36 2.69
C PRO A 100 9.05 4.47 1.46
N ASP A 101 10.14 4.23 0.74
CA ASP A 101 10.15 3.14 -0.22
C ASP A 101 9.85 1.82 0.51
N VAL A 102 9.26 0.87 -0.19
CA VAL A 102 8.86 -0.41 0.42
C VAL A 102 10.13 -1.03 1.01
N PRO A 103 10.21 -1.23 2.34
CA PRO A 103 11.35 -1.93 2.88
C PRO A 103 11.40 -3.31 2.21
N PRO A 104 12.61 -3.83 1.91
CA PRO A 104 12.72 -5.16 1.35
C PRO A 104 11.96 -6.14 2.25
N PRO A 105 11.28 -7.15 1.66
CA PRO A 105 10.55 -8.14 2.46
C PRO A 105 11.51 -8.74 3.49
N VAL A 106 11.04 -8.86 4.72
CA VAL A 106 11.82 -9.49 5.79
C VAL A 106 12.21 -10.89 5.32
N PRO A 107 13.47 -11.32 5.50
CA PRO A 107 13.89 -12.68 5.15
C PRO A 107 12.94 -13.69 5.79
N VAL A 108 12.27 -14.48 4.95
CA VAL A 108 11.42 -15.57 5.41
C VAL A 108 12.32 -16.80 5.58
N PRO A 109 12.33 -17.47 6.74
CA PRO A 109 13.09 -18.70 6.94
C PRO A 109 12.72 -19.76 5.89
N ALA A 110 13.66 -20.65 5.57
CA ALA A 110 13.43 -21.75 4.61
C ALA A 110 12.24 -22.64 5.01
N ASP A 111 12.03 -22.82 6.32
CA ASP A 111 10.80 -23.40 6.88
C ASP A 111 10.11 -22.36 7.80
N PRO A 112 9.19 -21.55 7.24
CA PRO A 112 8.48 -20.53 8.01
C PRO A 112 7.54 -21.14 9.06
N VAL A 113 6.98 -22.33 8.78
CA VAL A 113 6.01 -22.99 9.65
C VAL A 113 6.69 -23.47 10.92
N GLU A 114 7.83 -24.16 10.76
CA GLU A 114 8.56 -24.68 11.92
C GLU A 114 9.18 -23.53 12.73
N SER A 115 9.69 -22.50 12.06
CA SER A 115 10.20 -21.29 12.74
C SER A 115 9.12 -20.63 13.60
N LEU A 116 7.90 -20.53 13.08
CA LEU A 116 6.76 -19.98 13.82
C LEU A 116 6.33 -20.88 14.98
N ARG A 117 6.31 -22.20 14.80
CA ARG A 117 6.02 -23.17 15.88
C ARG A 117 7.04 -23.07 17.00
N ALA A 118 8.33 -23.05 16.68
CA ALA A 118 9.41 -22.91 17.65
C ALA A 118 9.29 -21.59 18.42
N ALA A 119 8.97 -20.49 17.74
CA ALA A 119 8.72 -19.21 18.38
C ALA A 119 7.52 -19.27 19.34
N HIS A 120 6.40 -19.88 18.95
CA HIS A 120 5.25 -20.07 19.85
C HIS A 120 5.62 -20.90 21.08
N VAL A 121 6.34 -22.01 20.91
CA VAL A 121 6.80 -22.86 22.02
C VAL A 121 7.70 -22.08 22.97
N ALA A 122 8.63 -21.28 22.45
CA ALA A 122 9.51 -20.43 23.27
C ALA A 122 8.73 -19.37 24.07
N HIS A 123 7.61 -18.89 23.55
CA HIS A 123 6.69 -17.98 24.25
C HIS A 123 5.68 -18.72 25.16
N GLY A 124 5.79 -20.04 25.32
CA GLY A 124 4.85 -20.85 26.10
C GLY A 124 3.48 -21.03 25.44
N LEU A 125 3.33 -20.63 24.17
CA LEU A 125 2.11 -20.76 23.40
C LEU A 125 2.07 -22.16 22.77
N ARG A 126 1.23 -23.04 23.34
CA ARG A 126 0.97 -24.36 22.76
C ARG A 126 -0.25 -24.32 21.87
N LEU A 127 -0.05 -23.93 20.61
CA LEU A 127 -1.13 -23.90 19.63
C LEU A 127 -1.43 -25.30 19.08
N ASP A 128 -2.57 -25.88 19.48
CA ASP A 128 -3.08 -27.15 18.95
C ASP A 128 -4.41 -26.95 18.19
N ALA A 129 -4.90 -27.99 17.53
CA ALA A 129 -6.12 -27.93 16.72
C ALA A 129 -7.39 -27.56 17.50
N ARG A 130 -7.34 -27.61 18.84
CA ARG A 130 -8.47 -27.33 19.74
C ARG A 130 -8.45 -25.90 20.27
N ILE A 131 -7.43 -25.09 19.98
CA ILE A 131 -7.43 -23.68 20.40
C ILE A 131 -8.60 -22.89 19.80
N ALA A 132 -8.97 -23.21 18.56
CA ALA A 132 -10.15 -22.63 17.93
C ALA A 132 -11.46 -23.32 18.34
N TRP A 133 -11.39 -24.42 19.10
CA TRP A 133 -12.59 -25.09 19.58
C TRP A 133 -13.13 -24.30 20.78
N PRO A 134 -14.39 -23.85 20.72
CA PRO A 134 -15.00 -23.30 21.91
C PRO A 134 -14.99 -24.38 22.98
N ARG A 135 -14.67 -24.00 24.22
CA ARG A 135 -14.80 -24.90 25.37
C ARG A 135 -16.27 -25.14 25.77
N TRP A 136 -17.20 -24.55 25.00
CA TRP A 136 -18.63 -24.72 25.15
C TRP A 136 -19.04 -26.12 24.70
N LEU A 137 -19.55 -26.92 25.64
CA LEU A 137 -20.01 -28.29 25.43
C LEU A 137 -21.55 -28.38 25.38
N GLY A 138 -22.23 -27.24 25.22
CA GLY A 138 -23.69 -27.16 25.20
C GLY A 138 -24.32 -26.70 26.51
N GLU A 139 -23.51 -26.25 27.48
CA GLU A 139 -24.02 -25.62 28.70
C GLU A 139 -24.85 -24.36 28.37
N ARG A 140 -25.76 -23.97 29.26
CA ARG A 140 -26.52 -22.73 29.03
C ARG A 140 -25.58 -21.54 29.10
N LEU A 141 -25.71 -20.62 28.14
CA LEU A 141 -25.01 -19.34 28.16
C LEU A 141 -25.31 -18.62 29.48
N ASP A 142 -24.26 -18.21 30.20
CA ASP A 142 -24.39 -17.32 31.34
C ASP A 142 -24.70 -15.91 30.83
N VAL A 143 -25.99 -15.60 30.76
CA VAL A 143 -26.48 -14.30 30.30
C VAL A 143 -26.06 -13.17 31.23
N GLY A 144 -25.93 -13.45 32.55
CA GLY A 144 -25.48 -12.46 33.53
C GLY A 144 -24.03 -12.07 33.27
N TRP A 145 -23.13 -13.06 33.19
CA TRP A 145 -21.73 -12.83 32.84
C TRP A 145 -21.58 -12.14 31.48
N ALA A 146 -22.33 -12.57 30.46
CA ALA A 146 -22.24 -11.97 29.12
C ALA A 146 -22.63 -10.49 29.11
N ILE A 147 -23.65 -10.10 29.87
CA ILE A 147 -24.02 -8.69 30.06
C ILE A 147 -22.90 -7.96 30.80
N ASP A 148 -22.35 -8.56 31.87
CA ASP A 148 -21.32 -7.94 32.70
C ASP A 148 -19.96 -7.76 32.03
N VAL A 149 -19.66 -8.45 30.92
CA VAL A 149 -18.39 -8.27 30.19
C VAL A 149 -18.54 -7.69 28.78
N LEU A 150 -19.66 -7.92 28.10
CA LEU A 150 -19.84 -7.51 26.71
C LEU A 150 -20.79 -6.32 26.54
N HIS A 151 -21.60 -5.99 27.56
CA HIS A 151 -22.51 -4.85 27.46
C HIS A 151 -21.71 -3.53 27.56
N PRO A 152 -21.98 -2.51 26.74
CA PRO A 152 -21.25 -1.23 26.78
C PRO A 152 -21.31 -0.48 28.12
N LEU A 153 -22.24 -0.85 29.00
CA LEU A 153 -22.40 -0.30 30.36
C LEU A 153 -21.73 -1.17 31.44
N ALA A 154 -21.14 -2.30 31.06
CA ALA A 154 -20.33 -3.13 31.95
C ALA A 154 -19.14 -2.31 32.46
N THR A 155 -19.22 -1.89 33.71
CA THR A 155 -18.17 -1.14 34.41
C THR A 155 -17.81 -1.96 35.66
N GLY A 156 -16.62 -2.56 35.69
CA GLY A 156 -16.17 -3.41 36.81
C GLY A 156 -16.04 -2.65 38.15
N PRO A 157 -15.94 -3.34 39.32
CA PRO A 157 -15.04 -4.48 39.51
C PRO A 157 -15.70 -5.80 39.98
N SER A 158 -14.91 -6.87 39.81
CA SER A 158 -15.19 -8.31 39.93
C SER A 158 -15.65 -8.79 41.32
N LEU A 159 -16.57 -9.77 41.34
CA LEU A 159 -16.76 -10.67 42.49
C LEU A 159 -16.76 -12.12 42.00
N ILE A 160 -15.62 -12.78 42.19
CA ILE A 160 -15.54 -14.25 42.29
C ILE A 160 -16.29 -14.62 43.58
N ARG A 161 -17.30 -15.48 43.50
CA ARG A 161 -17.91 -16.16 44.64
C ARG A 161 -17.83 -17.67 44.42
N GLU A 162 -17.41 -18.34 45.49
CA GLU A 162 -17.16 -19.79 45.64
C GLU A 162 -18.35 -20.68 45.25
#